data_AF-A0A9P7JCU7-F1
#
_entry.id   AF-A0A9P7JCU7-F1
#
_cell.length_a   1.000
_cell.length_b   1.000
_cell.length_c   1.000
_cell.angle_alpha   90.00
_cell.angle_beta   90.00
_cell.angle_gamma   90.00
#
_symmetry.space_group_name_H-M   'P 1'
#
loop_
_entity.id
_entity.type
_entity.pdbx_description
1 polymer ?
#
loop_
_entity_poly.entity_id
_entity_poly.type
_entity_poly.pdbx_seq_one_letter_code
_entity_poly.pdbx_strand_id
1 'polypeptide(L)'
;MVFSHGRLISHAGAQVIFNNQLWTANQWSYNNNPESAAGAWTVNGFCSQPISNKVDCTAIPAWNQPTAYPGGSKVTFNGHLWISTQWTQSNKPGDTSGTWKDLGACN
;
A
#
# COMPACT_ATOMS: atom_id res chain seq x y z
N MET A 1 -7.16 -4.24 -13.66
CA MET A 1 -7.33 -4.43 -15.12
C MET A 1 -6.07 -5.09 -15.64
N VAL A 2 -6.17 -6.34 -16.09
CA VAL A 2 -5.07 -7.07 -16.76
C VAL A 2 -5.33 -6.95 -18.25
N PHE A 3 -4.46 -6.28 -18.99
CA PHE A 3 -4.62 -6.15 -20.44
C PHE A 3 -3.48 -6.89 -21.15
N SER A 4 -3.85 -8.08 -21.62
CA SER A 4 -3.15 -8.85 -22.65
C SER A 4 -3.23 -8.11 -24.00
N HIS A 5 -2.06 -7.83 -24.59
CA HIS A 5 -1.83 -7.53 -26.02
C HIS A 5 -2.51 -6.29 -26.64
N GLY A 6 -2.40 -5.09 -26.03
CA GLY A 6 -2.88 -3.86 -26.66
C GLY A 6 -2.10 -2.60 -26.27
N ARG A 7 -1.44 -1.99 -27.26
CA ARG A 7 -0.93 -0.60 -27.35
C ARG A 7 -1.08 0.23 -26.05
N LEU A 8 -0.03 0.32 -25.24
CA LEU A 8 -0.02 1.11 -24.00
C LEU A 8 0.31 2.57 -24.30
N ILE A 9 -0.61 3.47 -23.94
CA ILE A 9 -0.30 4.89 -23.70
C ILE A 9 -0.15 5.01 -22.18
N SER A 10 1.06 5.29 -21.72
CA SER A 10 1.35 5.36 -20.29
C SER A 10 1.67 6.81 -19.92
N HIS A 11 0.84 7.39 -19.06
CA HIS A 11 1.13 8.66 -18.41
C HIS A 11 2.11 8.41 -17.24
N ALA A 12 2.93 9.40 -16.89
CA ALA A 12 3.81 9.29 -15.72
C ALA A 12 2.95 8.97 -14.47
N GLY A 13 3.30 7.88 -13.78
CA GLY A 13 2.55 7.32 -12.65
C GLY A 13 1.58 6.17 -13.00
N ALA A 14 1.39 5.83 -14.27
CA ALA A 14 0.56 4.69 -14.66
C ALA A 14 1.20 3.36 -14.26
N GLN A 15 0.42 2.43 -13.72
CA GLN A 15 0.88 1.11 -13.29
C GLN A 15 0.36 0.01 -14.21
N VAL A 16 1.22 -0.92 -14.59
CA VAL A 16 0.87 -2.09 -15.44
C VAL A 16 1.47 -3.36 -14.88
N ILE A 17 0.81 -4.49 -15.14
CA ILE A 17 1.34 -5.81 -14.83
C ILE A 17 1.88 -6.42 -16.13
N PHE A 18 3.16 -6.77 -16.15
CA PHE A 18 3.84 -7.36 -17.31
C PHE A 18 4.84 -8.43 -16.83
N ASN A 19 4.83 -9.61 -17.46
CA ASN A 19 5.69 -10.75 -17.10
C ASN A 19 5.70 -11.07 -15.59
N ASN A 20 4.52 -11.15 -14.96
CA ASN A 20 4.39 -11.36 -13.51
C ASN A 20 5.12 -10.30 -12.66
N GLN A 21 5.25 -9.08 -13.14
CA GLN A 21 5.83 -7.96 -12.40
C GLN A 21 4.94 -6.73 -12.50
N LEU A 22 4.81 -5.97 -11.42
CA LEU A 22 4.16 -4.66 -11.42
C LEU A 22 5.21 -3.61 -11.81
N TRP A 23 4.88 -2.79 -12.80
CA TRP A 23 5.74 -1.73 -13.31
C TRP A 23 5.02 -0.38 -13.23
N THR A 24 5.72 0.67 -12.82
CA THR A 24 5.25 2.06 -12.85
C THR A 24 5.96 2.82 -13.96
N ALA A 25 5.20 3.50 -14.82
CA ALA A 25 5.75 4.37 -15.85
C ALA A 25 6.30 5.65 -15.20
N ASN A 26 7.58 5.95 -15.41
CA ASN A 26 8.21 7.16 -14.88
C ASN A 26 7.98 8.38 -15.78
N GLN A 27 7.62 8.16 -17.05
CA GLN A 27 7.53 9.19 -18.07
C GLN A 27 6.38 8.89 -19.03
N TRP A 28 5.95 9.90 -19.79
CA TRP A 28 5.03 9.67 -20.89
C TRP A 28 5.68 8.71 -21.89
N SER A 29 5.04 7.58 -22.14
CA SER A 29 5.51 6.59 -23.10
C SER A 29 4.37 6.17 -24.01
N TYR A 30 4.65 6.16 -25.31
CA TYR A 30 3.73 5.69 -26.33
C TYR A 30 4.24 4.38 -26.92
N ASN A 31 3.43 3.33 -26.82
CA ASN A 31 3.66 2.04 -27.44
C ASN A 31 4.98 1.36 -27.02
N ASN A 32 5.39 1.58 -25.77
CA ASN A 32 6.58 0.99 -25.22
C ASN A 32 6.21 0.02 -24.09
N ASN A 33 6.91 -1.10 -24.02
CA ASN A 33 6.74 -2.08 -22.95
C ASN A 33 7.87 -1.91 -21.91
N PRO A 34 7.70 -2.44 -20.69
CA PRO A 34 8.69 -2.28 -19.64
C PRO A 34 10.08 -2.88 -19.94
N GLU A 35 10.15 -3.85 -20.85
CA GLU A 35 11.40 -4.52 -21.26
C GLU A 35 12.17 -3.81 -22.39
N SER A 36 11.48 -3.08 -23.28
CA SER A 36 12.10 -2.42 -24.44
C SER A 36 12.55 -0.98 -24.14
N ALA A 37 12.26 -0.49 -22.93
CA ALA A 37 12.39 0.90 -22.54
C ALA A 37 13.23 1.07 -21.27
N ALA A 38 14.55 0.95 -21.40
CA ALA A 38 15.46 1.19 -20.29
C ALA A 38 15.24 2.61 -19.70
N GLY A 39 14.85 2.70 -18.43
CA GLY A 39 14.62 3.95 -17.70
C GLY A 39 13.20 4.53 -17.76
N ALA A 40 12.34 4.09 -18.69
CA ALA A 40 10.96 4.58 -18.76
C ALA A 40 10.04 3.93 -17.71
N TRP A 41 10.45 2.78 -17.15
CA TRP A 41 9.67 2.00 -16.19
C TRP A 41 10.49 1.64 -14.95
N THR A 42 9.84 1.74 -13.80
CA THR A 42 10.36 1.24 -12.51
C THR A 42 9.64 -0.05 -12.16
N VAL A 43 10.37 -1.10 -11.79
CA VAL A 43 9.76 -2.31 -11.25
C VAL A 43 9.34 -2.06 -9.80
N ASN A 44 8.05 -2.23 -9.50
CA ASN A 44 7.51 -2.09 -8.15
C ASN A 44 7.49 -3.42 -7.41
N GLY A 45 7.60 -4.55 -8.13
CA GLY A 45 7.69 -5.87 -7.52
C GLY A 45 7.32 -6.98 -8.49
N PHE A 46 7.56 -8.22 -8.08
CA PHE A 46 7.11 -9.42 -8.78
C PHE A 46 5.74 -9.80 -8.23
N CYS A 47 4.74 -9.99 -9.09
CA CYS A 47 3.44 -10.60 -8.74
C CYS A 47 3.59 -12.08 -8.31
N SER A 48 4.78 -12.68 -8.48
CA SER A 48 5.15 -13.98 -7.91
C SER A 48 5.45 -13.92 -6.40
N GLN A 49 5.64 -12.71 -5.86
CA GLN A 49 5.63 -12.44 -4.43
C GLN A 49 4.38 -11.60 -4.13
N PRO A 50 3.78 -11.71 -2.93
CA PRO A 50 2.75 -10.75 -2.55
C PRO A 50 3.38 -9.37 -2.68
N ILE A 51 2.79 -8.51 -3.52
CA ILE A 51 3.17 -7.10 -3.61
C ILE A 51 3.04 -6.59 -2.18
N SER A 52 4.18 -6.34 -1.51
CA SER A 52 4.17 -5.93 -0.11
C SER A 52 3.76 -4.45 -0.07
N ASN A 53 2.49 -4.19 -0.37
CA ASN A 53 1.77 -2.97 0.00
C ASN A 53 1.48 -2.98 1.51
N LYS A 54 2.30 -3.71 2.27
CA LYS A 54 2.21 -3.81 3.70
C LYS A 54 2.89 -2.58 4.29
N VAL A 55 2.34 -2.08 5.38
CA VAL A 55 2.90 -0.94 6.10
C VAL A 55 3.99 -1.44 7.04
N ASP A 56 5.06 -0.65 7.19
CA ASP A 56 6.08 -0.96 8.18
C ASP A 56 5.49 -0.78 9.59
N CYS A 57 5.48 -1.88 10.34
CA CYS A 57 4.93 -1.95 11.69
C CYS A 57 6.00 -2.27 12.74
N THR A 58 7.27 -2.34 12.33
CA THR A 58 8.37 -2.90 13.11
C THR A 58 8.62 -2.13 14.41
N ALA A 59 8.32 -0.83 14.41
CA ALA A 59 8.48 0.06 15.57
C ALA A 59 7.13 0.50 16.19
N ILE A 60 6.01 -0.11 15.81
CA ILE A 60 4.68 0.30 16.27
C ILE A 60 4.16 -0.69 17.32
N PRO A 61 3.83 -0.23 18.55
CA PRO A 61 3.34 -1.11 19.60
C PRO A 61 1.97 -1.69 19.26
N ALA A 62 1.69 -2.88 19.81
CA ALA A 62 0.36 -3.48 19.74
C ALA A 62 -0.65 -2.62 20.51
N TRP A 63 -1.89 -2.57 20.01
CA TRP A 63 -2.99 -1.90 20.69
C TRP A 63 -3.22 -2.52 22.06
N ASN A 64 -3.40 -1.67 23.07
CA ASN A 64 -3.65 -2.07 24.45
C ASN A 64 -4.86 -1.31 25.03
N GLN A 65 -5.78 -2.05 25.64
CA GLN A 65 -7.06 -1.51 26.11
C GLN A 65 -7.00 -0.40 27.18
N PRO A 66 -6.12 -0.47 28.22
CA PRO A 66 -6.06 0.55 29.26
C PRO A 66 -5.32 1.82 28.81
N THR A 67 -4.63 1.78 27.66
CA THR A 67 -3.86 2.89 27.13
C THR A 67 -4.78 3.94 26.49
N ALA A 68 -4.55 5.21 26.83
CA ALA A 68 -5.18 6.34 26.15
C ALA A 68 -4.35 6.74 24.92
N TYR A 69 -5.01 6.86 23.78
CA TYR A 69 -4.42 7.18 22.49
C TYR A 69 -4.94 8.52 21.99
N PRO A 70 -4.14 9.60 22.06
CA PRO A 70 -4.50 10.87 21.41
C PRO A 70 -4.58 10.70 19.88
N GLY A 71 -5.28 11.62 19.22
CA GLY A 71 -5.33 11.66 17.76
C GLY A 71 -3.94 11.68 17.13
N GLY A 72 -3.74 10.87 16.09
CA GLY A 72 -2.46 10.64 15.43
C GLY A 72 -1.65 9.45 15.98
N SER A 73 -2.05 8.86 17.11
CA SER A 73 -1.39 7.68 17.67
C SER A 73 -1.48 6.48 16.73
N LYS A 74 -0.41 5.69 16.62
CA LYS A 74 -0.34 4.49 15.77
C LYS A 74 -0.21 3.24 16.62
N VAL A 75 -0.93 2.20 16.24
CA VAL A 75 -0.90 0.89 16.91
C VAL A 75 -1.02 -0.24 15.89
N THR A 76 -0.52 -1.42 16.25
CA THR A 76 -0.77 -2.64 15.48
C THR A 76 -1.91 -3.44 16.11
N PHE A 77 -2.84 -3.90 15.27
CA PHE A 77 -3.93 -4.76 15.71
C PHE A 77 -4.36 -5.70 14.59
N ASN A 78 -4.49 -6.99 14.90
CA ASN A 78 -4.85 -8.05 13.94
C ASN A 78 -3.98 -8.08 12.67
N GLY A 79 -2.68 -7.80 12.80
CA GLY A 79 -1.74 -7.77 11.67
C GLY A 79 -1.91 -6.55 10.75
N HIS A 80 -2.59 -5.50 11.22
CA HIS A 80 -2.79 -4.24 10.50
C HIS A 80 -2.27 -3.05 11.31
N LEU A 81 -1.85 -2.00 10.60
CA LEU A 81 -1.49 -0.71 11.18
C LEU A 81 -2.73 0.18 11.26
N TRP A 82 -2.97 0.73 12.43
CA TRP A 82 -4.10 1.62 12.68
C TRP A 82 -3.61 2.97 13.18
N ILE A 83 -4.26 4.05 12.76
CA ILE A 83 -4.04 5.39 13.27
C ILE A 83 -5.31 5.93 13.95
N SER A 84 -5.15 6.47 15.14
CA SER A 84 -6.20 7.13 15.87
C SER A 84 -6.55 8.47 15.20
N THR A 85 -7.82 8.72 14.91
CA THR A 85 -8.29 9.98 14.30
C THR A 85 -8.65 11.04 15.34
N GLN A 86 -8.91 10.60 16.57
CA GLN A 86 -9.39 11.42 17.68
C GLN A 86 -8.97 10.78 19.01
N TRP A 87 -9.02 11.51 20.12
CA TRP A 87 -8.69 10.93 21.42
C TRP A 87 -9.58 9.72 21.72
N THR A 88 -8.97 8.59 22.07
CA THR A 88 -9.68 7.34 22.40
C THR A 88 -8.98 6.57 23.51
N GLN A 89 -9.76 5.88 24.33
CA GLN A 89 -9.28 4.95 25.35
C GLN A 89 -10.18 3.73 25.33
N SER A 90 -9.60 2.53 25.35
CA SER A 90 -10.34 1.26 25.31
C SER A 90 -11.13 0.94 24.03
N ASN A 91 -11.31 1.85 23.06
CA ASN A 91 -11.90 1.49 21.77
C ASN A 91 -10.92 0.66 20.94
N LYS A 92 -11.44 -0.44 20.39
CA LYS A 92 -10.66 -1.38 19.58
C LYS A 92 -10.50 -0.86 18.14
N PRO A 93 -9.31 -1.01 17.54
CA PRO A 93 -9.15 -0.76 16.11
C PRO A 93 -10.02 -1.72 15.30
N GLY A 94 -10.70 -1.19 14.29
CA GLY A 94 -11.68 -1.93 13.48
C GLY A 94 -13.09 -1.99 14.07
N ASP A 95 -13.34 -1.35 15.21
CA ASP A 95 -14.70 -1.13 15.69
C ASP A 95 -15.46 -0.10 14.83
N THR A 96 -16.77 -0.20 14.84
CA THR A 96 -17.74 0.69 14.19
C THR A 96 -17.70 2.15 14.67
N SER A 97 -16.98 2.44 15.75
CA SER A 97 -16.84 3.79 16.31
C SER A 97 -16.14 4.79 15.39
N GLY A 98 -15.37 4.34 14.39
CA GLY A 98 -14.64 5.23 13.47
C GLY A 98 -13.46 6.00 14.11
N THR A 99 -13.07 5.64 15.34
CA THR A 99 -11.94 6.23 16.07
C THR A 99 -10.57 5.83 15.50
N TRP A 100 -10.52 4.69 14.81
CA TRP A 100 -9.32 4.15 14.19
C TRP A 100 -9.47 4.04 12.68
N LYS A 101 -8.45 4.51 11.96
CA LYS A 101 -8.34 4.36 10.52
C LYS A 101 -7.30 3.28 10.18
N ASP A 102 -7.70 2.31 9.38
CA ASP A 102 -6.80 1.29 8.82
C ASP A 102 -5.84 1.95 7.83
N LEU A 103 -4.54 1.69 8.02
CA LEU A 103 -3.48 2.08 7.09
C LEU A 103 -3.01 0.92 6.22
N GLY A 104 -3.51 -0.29 6.47
CA GLY A 104 -3.18 -1.51 5.74
C GLY A 104 -2.52 -2.57 6.63
N ALA A 105 -2.29 -3.74 6.04
CA ALA A 105 -1.68 -4.85 6.75
C ALA A 105 -0.19 -4.61 7.02
N CYS A 106 0.34 -5.09 8.14
CA CYS A 106 1.75 -5.05 8.50
C CYS A 106 2.59 -6.04 7.68
N ASN A 107 3.86 -5.69 7.41
CA ASN A 107 4.83 -6.56 6.73
C ASN A 107 5.36 -7.63 7.68
#